data_AF-A0A940V038-F1
#
_entry.id   AF-A0A940V038-F1
#
_cell.length_a   1.000
_cell.length_b   1.000
_cell.length_c   1.000
_cell.angle_alpha   90.00
_cell.angle_beta   90.00
_cell.angle_gamma   90.00
#
_symmetry.space_group_name_H-M   'P 1'
#
loop_
_entity.id
_entity.type
_entity.pdbx_description
1 polymer ?
#
loop_
_entity_poly.entity_id
_entity_poly.type
_entity_poly.pdbx_seq_one_letter_code
_entity_poly.pdbx_strand_id
1 'polypeptide(L)'
;VDAQREYAAKDNDGDGLLEYAEKFSSDPGKKNGLYWETKVGEEPSPLGEEVVQARAGGYQKMGKTQKPMPFHGYYFRMLRKQGKNAPGGAYDYVVRGNQIGGFAIVAYPAQYRNSGVMTFLVNHDGTVYQKDLGKNTAAKAKAMTQFDPDKTWDKAEEKPVP
;
A
#
# COMPACT_ATOMS: atom_id res chain seq x y z
N VAL A 1 6.03 2.09 3.61
CA VAL A 1 6.23 1.08 4.68
C VAL A 1 6.09 1.76 6.03
N ASP A 2 6.69 2.93 6.20
CA ASP A 2 6.68 3.67 7.47
C ASP A 2 5.27 4.04 7.94
N ALA A 3 4.39 4.53 7.06
CA ALA A 3 3.00 4.80 7.43
C ALA A 3 2.25 3.57 8.01
N GLN A 4 2.55 2.36 7.52
CA GLN A 4 1.98 1.12 8.09
C GLN A 4 2.59 0.78 9.44
N ARG A 5 3.89 1.04 9.63
CA ARG A 5 4.58 0.84 10.92
C ARG A 5 4.08 1.83 11.97
N GLU A 6 3.86 3.08 11.58
CA GLU A 6 3.29 4.12 12.43
C GLU A 6 1.85 3.78 12.83
N TYR A 7 1.03 3.34 11.87
CA TYR A 7 -0.32 2.87 12.17
C TYR A 7 -0.28 1.73 13.20
N ALA A 8 0.55 0.70 12.97
CA ALA A 8 0.65 -0.47 13.85
C ALA A 8 1.31 -0.19 15.21
N ALA A 9 1.87 1.00 15.44
CA ALA A 9 2.46 1.37 16.73
C ALA A 9 1.40 1.73 17.79
N LYS A 10 0.14 1.89 17.40
CA LYS A 10 -0.97 2.30 18.27
C LYS A 10 -2.28 1.63 17.84
N ASP A 11 -3.18 1.48 18.81
CA ASP A 11 -4.55 1.05 18.56
C ASP A 11 -5.35 2.26 18.01
N ASN A 12 -5.55 2.29 16.69
CA ASN A 12 -6.19 3.43 16.02
C ASN A 12 -7.71 3.32 15.96
N ASP A 13 -8.27 2.11 15.93
CA ASP A 13 -9.70 1.88 15.79
C ASP A 13 -10.40 1.49 17.11
N GLY A 14 -9.63 1.33 18.18
CA GLY A 14 -10.10 1.17 19.56
C GLY A 14 -10.53 -0.26 19.89
N ASP A 15 -10.07 -1.25 19.13
CA ASP A 15 -10.43 -2.65 19.30
C ASP A 15 -9.53 -3.41 20.30
N GLY A 16 -8.49 -2.74 20.83
CA GLY A 16 -7.53 -3.26 21.79
C GLY A 16 -6.35 -4.01 21.16
N LEU A 17 -6.19 -3.97 19.83
CA LEU A 17 -5.13 -4.67 19.11
C LEU A 17 -4.22 -3.70 18.36
N LEU A 18 -2.94 -4.08 18.29
CA LEU A 18 -1.99 -3.45 17.39
C LEU A 18 -2.01 -4.20 16.07
N GLU A 19 -2.42 -3.51 15.02
CA GLU A 19 -2.60 -4.09 13.69
C GLU A 19 -2.14 -3.13 12.60
N TYR A 20 -1.95 -3.64 11.39
CA TYR A 20 -1.70 -2.82 10.21
C TYR A 20 -3.03 -2.30 9.63
N ALA A 21 -2.97 -1.20 8.89
CA ALA A 21 -4.13 -0.65 8.22
C ALA A 21 -4.55 -1.54 7.04
N GLU A 22 -5.85 -1.81 6.92
CA GLU A 22 -6.40 -2.65 5.83
C GLU A 22 -6.61 -1.90 4.51
N LYS A 23 -6.57 -0.56 4.57
CA LYS A 23 -6.89 0.32 3.44
C LYS A 23 -6.06 1.60 3.48
N PHE A 24 -5.93 2.25 2.32
CA PHE A 24 -5.21 3.53 2.23
C PHE A 24 -6.03 4.70 2.79
N SER A 25 -7.36 4.69 2.63
CA SER A 25 -8.24 5.72 3.19
C SER A 25 -9.28 5.09 4.09
N SER A 26 -9.40 5.61 5.30
CA SER A 26 -10.35 5.17 6.31
C SER A 26 -11.79 5.38 5.85
N ASP A 27 -12.70 4.56 6.37
CA ASP A 27 -14.13 4.80 6.20
C ASP A 27 -14.53 6.11 6.93
N PRO A 28 -15.63 6.78 6.52
CA PRO A 28 -16.07 8.00 7.18
C PRO A 28 -16.26 7.82 8.69
N GLY A 29 -15.55 8.64 9.47
CA GLY A 29 -15.60 8.60 10.93
C GLY A 29 -14.82 7.45 11.58
N LYS A 30 -14.10 6.63 10.80
CA LYS A 30 -13.23 5.57 11.30
C LYS A 30 -11.76 5.92 11.09
N LYS A 31 -10.88 5.21 11.78
CA LYS A 31 -9.43 5.25 11.61
C LYS A 31 -8.88 3.87 11.27
N ASN A 32 -9.55 3.17 10.35
CA ASN A 32 -9.19 1.81 9.92
C ASN A 32 -8.35 1.76 8.64
N GLY A 33 -7.69 2.87 8.30
CA GLY A 33 -6.90 3.06 7.10
C GLY A 33 -5.78 4.06 7.32
N LEU A 34 -4.81 4.12 6.41
CA LEU A 34 -3.61 4.97 6.56
C LEU A 34 -3.89 6.48 6.49
N TYR A 35 -5.04 6.88 5.96
CA TYR A 35 -5.47 8.28 5.86
C TYR A 35 -6.85 8.48 6.49
N TRP A 36 -7.02 9.56 7.24
CA TRP A 36 -8.31 10.10 7.67
C TRP A 36 -8.21 11.63 7.74
N GLU A 37 -9.34 12.32 7.54
CA GLU A 37 -9.39 13.76 7.76
C GLU A 37 -9.20 14.06 9.25
N THR A 38 -8.22 14.89 9.55
CA THR A 38 -7.84 15.25 10.93
C THR A 38 -8.33 16.67 11.22
N LYS A 39 -8.98 16.89 12.38
CA LYS A 39 -9.34 18.24 12.82
C LYS A 39 -8.16 18.93 13.50
N VAL A 40 -8.25 20.25 13.66
CA VAL A 40 -7.24 21.02 14.40
C VAL A 40 -7.12 20.47 15.83
N GLY A 41 -5.92 20.07 16.22
CA GLY A 41 -5.63 19.49 17.54
C GLY A 41 -5.86 17.98 17.67
N GLU A 42 -6.40 17.32 16.64
CA GLU A 42 -6.41 15.86 16.57
C GLU A 42 -5.08 15.33 16.02
N GLU A 43 -4.72 14.11 16.40
CA GLU A 43 -3.52 13.46 15.89
C GLU A 43 -3.66 13.16 14.38
N PRO A 44 -2.64 13.53 13.56
CA PRO A 44 -2.68 13.30 12.13
C PRO A 44 -2.69 11.81 11.77
N SER A 45 -3.27 11.50 10.62
CA SER A 45 -3.15 10.16 10.02
C SER A 45 -1.74 9.90 9.50
N PRO A 46 -1.26 8.64 9.47
CA PRO A 46 0.08 8.29 8.98
C PRO A 46 0.40 8.70 7.54
N LEU A 47 -0.59 8.84 6.65
CA LEU A 47 -0.42 9.40 5.29
C LEU A 47 -0.90 10.86 5.17
N GLY A 48 -1.08 11.55 6.29
CA GLY A 48 -1.67 12.89 6.33
C GLY A 48 -0.85 13.90 5.52
N GLU A 49 0.46 13.94 5.75
CA GLU A 49 1.36 14.89 5.09
C GLU A 49 1.56 14.57 3.61
N GLU A 50 1.72 13.29 3.26
CA GLU A 50 1.90 12.83 1.88
C GLU A 50 0.66 13.12 1.04
N VAL A 51 -0.54 12.96 1.61
CA VAL A 51 -1.79 13.34 0.94
C VAL A 51 -1.90 14.86 0.77
N VAL A 52 -1.40 15.66 1.72
CA VAL A 52 -1.34 17.12 1.58
C VAL A 52 -0.37 17.51 0.45
N GLN A 53 0.81 16.91 0.40
CA GLN A 53 1.79 17.13 -0.68
C GLN A 53 1.23 16.69 -2.04
N ALA A 54 0.53 15.55 -2.10
CA ALA A 54 -0.18 15.12 -3.29
C ALA A 54 -1.20 16.19 -3.72
N ARG A 55 -2.04 16.69 -2.82
CA ARG A 55 -3.03 17.73 -3.17
C ARG A 55 -2.37 19.01 -3.69
N ALA A 56 -1.26 19.43 -3.09
CA ALA A 56 -0.48 20.59 -3.56
C ALA A 56 0.09 20.38 -4.98
N GLY A 57 0.43 19.15 -5.35
CA GLY A 57 0.84 18.76 -6.70
C GLY A 57 -0.31 18.56 -7.71
N GLY A 58 -1.55 18.91 -7.37
CA GLY A 58 -2.70 18.83 -8.27
C GLY A 58 -3.56 17.55 -8.15
N TYR A 59 -3.32 16.70 -7.14
CA TYR A 59 -4.14 15.52 -6.90
C TYR A 59 -5.47 15.88 -6.22
N GLN A 60 -6.60 15.60 -6.88
CA GLN A 60 -7.93 15.83 -6.30
C GLN A 60 -8.49 14.56 -5.63
N LYS A 61 -9.24 14.79 -4.54
CA LYS A 61 -9.79 13.84 -3.55
C LYS A 61 -10.06 12.39 -4.04
N MET A 62 -9.73 11.42 -3.18
CA MET A 62 -10.41 10.12 -3.10
C MET A 62 -11.89 10.34 -2.69
N GLY A 63 -12.71 10.80 -3.62
CA GLY A 63 -14.16 10.89 -3.48
C GLY A 63 -14.82 9.55 -3.74
N LYS A 64 -15.96 9.30 -3.08
CA LYS A 64 -16.72 8.03 -2.99
C LYS A 64 -17.13 7.34 -4.32
N THR A 65 -16.82 7.92 -5.47
CA THR A 65 -17.29 7.46 -6.80
C THR A 65 -16.29 7.65 -7.93
N GLN A 66 -15.06 8.07 -7.66
CA GLN A 66 -14.06 8.26 -8.71
C GLN A 66 -13.08 7.09 -8.73
N LYS A 67 -12.77 6.62 -9.95
CA LYS A 67 -11.71 5.63 -10.19
C LYS A 67 -10.48 6.02 -9.36
N PRO A 68 -9.74 5.07 -8.76
CA PRO A 68 -8.52 5.38 -8.02
C PRO A 68 -7.69 6.36 -8.86
N MET A 69 -7.22 7.45 -8.26
CA MET A 69 -6.29 8.35 -8.94
C MET A 69 -4.87 7.83 -8.72
N PRO A 70 -4.04 7.75 -9.77
CA PRO A 70 -2.71 7.18 -9.65
C PRO A 70 -1.74 8.19 -9.03
N PHE A 71 -1.19 7.91 -7.85
CA PHE A 71 -0.19 8.77 -7.20
C PHE A 71 1.18 8.65 -7.91
N HIS A 72 1.72 9.79 -8.35
CA HIS A 72 2.88 9.91 -9.25
C HIS A 72 2.80 8.98 -10.47
N GLY A 73 1.60 8.77 -11.02
CA GLY A 73 1.40 7.90 -12.18
C GLY A 73 1.39 6.40 -11.84
N TYR A 74 1.30 6.03 -10.56
CA TYR A 74 1.19 4.65 -10.09
C TYR A 74 -0.11 4.40 -9.33
N TYR A 75 -0.71 3.24 -9.55
CA TYR A 75 -1.75 2.71 -8.70
C TYR A 75 -1.14 1.85 -7.61
N PHE A 76 -1.71 1.97 -6.41
CA PHE A 76 -1.30 1.22 -5.24
C PHE A 76 -2.45 0.34 -4.79
N ARG A 77 -2.14 -0.88 -4.38
CA ARG A 77 -3.12 -1.77 -3.77
C ARG A 77 -2.50 -2.59 -2.65
N MET A 78 -3.24 -2.71 -1.55
CA MET A 78 -2.89 -3.62 -0.47
C MET A 78 -3.20 -5.08 -0.82
N LEU A 79 -2.33 -5.97 -0.39
CA LEU A 79 -2.49 -7.42 -0.45
C LEU A 79 -2.59 -7.93 0.98
N ARG A 80 -3.47 -8.90 1.20
CA ARG A 80 -3.88 -9.34 2.55
C ARG A 80 -3.30 -10.71 2.93
N LYS A 81 -2.30 -11.18 2.17
CA LYS A 81 -1.64 -12.48 2.37
C LYS A 81 -0.31 -12.54 1.64
N GLN A 82 0.55 -13.47 2.04
CA GLN A 82 1.73 -13.87 1.29
C GLN A 82 1.65 -15.29 0.75
N GLY A 83 2.35 -15.51 -0.36
CA GLY A 83 2.48 -16.78 -1.03
C GLY A 83 3.76 -17.53 -0.65
N LYS A 84 3.90 -18.72 -1.22
CA LYS A 84 4.97 -19.67 -0.90
C LYS A 84 6.39 -19.19 -1.25
N ASN A 85 6.53 -18.24 -2.17
CA ASN A 85 7.84 -17.73 -2.58
C ASN A 85 8.30 -16.55 -1.71
N ALA A 86 7.44 -16.02 -0.84
CA ALA A 86 7.83 -14.99 0.11
C ALA A 86 8.70 -15.57 1.24
N PRO A 87 9.64 -14.78 1.79
CA PRO A 87 10.27 -15.09 3.08
C PRO A 87 9.20 -15.39 4.14
N GLY A 88 9.35 -16.49 4.88
CA GLY A 88 8.35 -16.94 5.87
C GLY A 88 7.21 -17.82 5.31
N GLY A 89 7.14 -18.05 4.00
CA GLY A 89 6.17 -18.97 3.39
C GLY A 89 4.74 -18.41 3.29
N ALA A 90 3.78 -19.24 2.89
CA ALA A 90 2.41 -18.77 2.64
C ALA A 90 1.59 -18.65 3.93
N TYR A 91 0.98 -17.48 4.16
CA TYR A 91 0.00 -17.27 5.22
C TYR A 91 -0.85 -16.01 4.97
N ASP A 92 -2.01 -15.94 5.64
CA ASP A 92 -2.90 -14.79 5.59
C ASP A 92 -2.49 -13.72 6.59
N TYR A 93 -2.48 -12.46 6.17
CA TYR A 93 -2.16 -11.33 7.04
C TYR A 93 -3.31 -10.95 7.96
N VAL A 94 -4.52 -11.42 7.66
CA VAL A 94 -5.74 -11.09 8.39
C VAL A 94 -6.12 -12.25 9.28
N VAL A 95 -6.22 -11.98 10.59
CA VAL A 95 -6.63 -12.96 11.59
C VAL A 95 -7.86 -12.40 12.29
N ARG A 96 -8.98 -13.14 12.24
CA ARG A 96 -10.28 -12.73 12.83
C ARG A 96 -10.79 -11.35 12.38
N GLY A 97 -10.41 -10.93 11.18
CA GLY A 97 -10.83 -9.64 10.62
C GLY A 97 -9.83 -8.50 10.82
N ASN A 98 -8.72 -8.76 11.52
CA ASN A 98 -7.73 -7.75 11.88
C ASN A 98 -6.40 -8.04 11.20
N GLN A 99 -5.73 -7.01 10.68
CA GLN A 99 -4.56 -7.18 9.82
C GLN A 99 -3.26 -7.23 10.64
N ILE A 100 -3.08 -8.31 11.39
CA ILE A 100 -2.01 -8.47 12.39
C ILE A 100 -0.79 -9.23 11.84
N GLY A 101 -0.98 -10.12 10.86
CA GLY A 101 0.09 -10.95 10.31
C GLY A 101 1.07 -10.22 9.38
N GLY A 102 0.78 -8.96 9.04
CA GLY A 102 1.60 -8.16 8.15
C GLY A 102 0.78 -7.34 7.15
N PHE A 103 1.47 -6.76 6.20
CA PHE A 103 0.86 -6.18 5.01
C PHE A 103 1.76 -6.42 3.82
N ALA A 104 1.18 -6.25 2.64
CA ALA A 104 1.96 -6.02 1.43
C ALA A 104 1.26 -5.05 0.50
N ILE A 105 2.03 -4.41 -0.36
CA ILE A 105 1.55 -3.44 -1.33
C ILE A 105 2.12 -3.81 -2.70
N VAL A 106 1.25 -3.77 -3.72
CA VAL A 106 1.66 -3.73 -5.11
C VAL A 106 1.50 -2.31 -5.64
N ALA A 107 2.54 -1.79 -6.29
CA ALA A 107 2.49 -0.54 -7.03
C ALA A 107 2.70 -0.83 -8.52
N TYR A 108 1.84 -0.31 -9.38
CA TYR A 108 1.93 -0.54 -10.83
C TYR A 108 1.57 0.71 -11.63
N PRO A 109 2.19 0.93 -12.80
CA PRO A 109 1.96 2.12 -13.60
C PRO A 109 0.50 2.22 -14.03
N ALA A 110 -0.05 3.43 -13.94
CA ALA A 110 -1.37 3.75 -14.48
C ALA A 110 -1.47 3.50 -15.98
N GLN A 111 -0.39 3.79 -16.71
CA GLN A 111 -0.24 3.54 -18.13
C GLN A 111 1.16 2.98 -18.39
N TYR A 112 1.24 1.71 -18.80
CA TYR A 112 2.50 1.04 -19.11
C TYR A 112 3.29 1.81 -20.18
N ARG A 113 4.58 2.03 -19.92
CA ARG A 113 5.54 2.85 -20.70
C ARG A 113 5.25 4.34 -20.82
N ASN A 114 4.14 4.83 -20.26
CA ASN A 114 3.89 6.28 -20.19
C ASN A 114 4.15 6.79 -18.76
N SER A 115 3.45 6.23 -17.78
CA SER A 115 3.63 6.60 -16.37
C SER A 115 4.69 5.76 -15.64
N GLY A 116 5.16 4.68 -16.28
CA GLY A 116 6.17 3.78 -15.74
C GLY A 116 6.16 2.42 -16.44
N VAL A 117 7.18 1.61 -16.14
CA VAL A 117 7.36 0.26 -16.71
C VAL A 117 7.27 -0.80 -15.62
N MET A 118 7.94 -0.57 -14.51
CA MET A 118 8.08 -1.56 -13.44
C MET A 118 6.82 -1.68 -12.59
N THR A 119 6.51 -2.90 -12.17
CA THR A 119 5.61 -3.17 -11.05
C THR A 119 6.46 -3.45 -9.82
N PHE A 120 6.07 -2.90 -8.68
CA PHE A 120 6.77 -3.07 -7.42
C PHE A 120 5.92 -3.86 -6.43
N LEU A 121 6.56 -4.70 -5.63
CA LEU A 121 5.97 -5.42 -4.50
C LEU A 121 6.80 -5.15 -3.25
N VAL A 122 6.14 -4.89 -2.14
CA VAL A 122 6.80 -4.74 -0.83
C VAL A 122 5.90 -5.31 0.26
N ASN A 123 6.47 -5.99 1.24
CA ASN A 123 5.79 -6.44 2.44
C ASN A 123 6.28 -5.68 3.69
N HIS A 124 5.83 -6.10 4.86
CA HIS A 124 6.20 -5.52 6.16
C HIS A 124 7.71 -5.59 6.47
N ASP A 125 8.45 -6.54 5.89
CA ASP A 125 9.93 -6.61 6.00
C ASP A 125 10.63 -5.46 5.28
N GLY A 126 9.93 -4.74 4.40
CA GLY A 126 10.43 -3.55 3.72
C GLY A 126 11.28 -3.83 2.49
N THR A 127 11.56 -5.10 2.16
CA THR A 127 12.27 -5.43 0.90
C THR A 127 11.36 -5.15 -0.30
N VAL A 128 11.82 -4.29 -1.20
CA VAL A 128 11.10 -3.98 -2.45
C VAL A 128 11.58 -4.91 -3.56
N TYR A 129 10.62 -5.54 -4.23
CA TYR A 129 10.81 -6.32 -5.44
C TYR A 129 10.25 -5.55 -6.63
N GLN A 130 10.83 -5.73 -7.80
CA GLN A 130 10.38 -5.13 -9.05
C GLN A 130 10.31 -6.14 -10.19
N LYS A 131 9.39 -5.92 -11.13
CA LYS A 131 9.26 -6.71 -12.35
C LYS A 131 8.51 -5.95 -13.45
N ASP A 132 8.99 -6.03 -14.69
CA ASP A 132 8.21 -5.62 -15.86
C ASP A 132 7.17 -6.72 -16.20
N LEU A 133 5.90 -6.42 -16.01
CA LEU A 133 4.79 -7.34 -16.31
C LEU A 133 4.26 -7.19 -17.76
N GLY A 134 4.84 -6.28 -18.53
CA GLY A 134 4.55 -5.97 -19.92
C GLY A 134 3.28 -5.14 -20.09
N LYS A 135 2.75 -5.13 -21.32
CA LYS A 135 1.51 -4.41 -21.68
C LYS A 135 0.29 -4.75 -20.81
N ASN A 136 0.28 -5.95 -20.20
CA ASN A 136 -0.79 -6.43 -19.33
C ASN A 136 -0.57 -6.11 -17.84
N THR A 137 0.37 -5.23 -17.51
CA THR A 137 0.72 -4.85 -16.13
C THR A 137 -0.51 -4.52 -15.29
N ALA A 138 -1.39 -3.64 -15.77
CA ALA A 138 -2.58 -3.24 -15.02
C ALA A 138 -3.54 -4.41 -14.73
N ALA A 139 -3.73 -5.33 -15.68
CA ALA A 139 -4.61 -6.49 -15.49
C ALA A 139 -3.98 -7.53 -14.55
N LYS A 140 -2.69 -7.83 -14.73
CA LYS A 140 -1.94 -8.76 -13.87
C LYS A 140 -1.85 -8.25 -12.44
N ALA A 141 -1.47 -6.98 -12.28
CA ALA A 141 -1.45 -6.34 -10.97
C ALA A 141 -2.85 -6.38 -10.36
N LYS A 142 -3.92 -6.04 -11.10
CA LYS A 142 -5.29 -6.15 -10.59
C LYS A 142 -5.71 -7.56 -10.15
N ALA A 143 -5.14 -8.61 -10.73
CA ALA A 143 -5.44 -10.00 -10.34
C ALA A 143 -4.60 -10.50 -9.15
N MET A 144 -3.54 -9.81 -8.75
CA MET A 144 -2.69 -10.26 -7.63
C MET A 144 -3.46 -10.27 -6.31
N THR A 145 -3.47 -11.40 -5.60
CA THR A 145 -4.14 -11.50 -4.30
C THR A 145 -3.17 -11.64 -3.14
N GLN A 146 -1.89 -11.89 -3.42
CA GLN A 146 -0.86 -12.21 -2.44
C GLN A 146 0.50 -11.62 -2.83
N PHE A 147 1.31 -11.32 -1.82
CA PHE A 147 2.73 -11.04 -1.99
C PHE A 147 3.47 -12.35 -2.23
N ASP A 148 3.92 -12.58 -3.46
CA ASP A 148 4.52 -13.85 -3.86
C ASP A 148 5.63 -13.62 -4.91
N PRO A 149 6.73 -12.95 -4.52
CA PRO A 149 7.85 -12.71 -5.41
C PRO A 149 8.59 -14.02 -5.68
N ASP A 150 8.26 -14.69 -6.78
CA ASP A 150 9.01 -15.85 -7.28
C ASP A 150 10.41 -15.46 -7.81
N LYS A 151 11.16 -16.44 -8.30
CA LYS A 151 12.53 -16.25 -8.82
C LYS A 151 12.66 -15.30 -10.01
N THR A 152 11.55 -14.87 -10.60
CA THR A 152 11.53 -13.95 -11.74
C THR A 152 11.28 -12.50 -11.33
N TRP A 153 11.21 -12.22 -10.03
CA TRP A 153 11.20 -10.88 -9.46
C TRP A 153 12.61 -10.51 -9.01
N ASP A 154 13.03 -9.29 -9.37
CA ASP A 154 14.30 -8.75 -8.93
C ASP A 154 14.12 -7.95 -7.65
N LYS A 155 15.09 -7.97 -6.75
CA LYS A 155 15.13 -6.96 -5.67
C LYS A 155 15.39 -5.61 -6.30
N ALA A 156 14.57 -4.62 -5.99
CA ALA A 156 14.83 -3.26 -6.43
C ALA A 156 16.07 -2.75 -5.69
N GLU A 157 17.04 -2.23 -6.44
CA GLU A 157 18.18 -1.55 -5.83
C GLU A 157 17.67 -0.27 -5.15
N GLU A 158 18.03 -0.06 -3.88
CA GLU A 158 17.97 1.26 -3.29
C GLU A 158 18.94 2.13 -4.08
N LYS A 159 18.43 3.00 -4.97
CA LYS A 159 19.26 4.09 -5.44
C LYS A 159 19.51 4.99 -4.23
N PRO A 160 20.77 5.20 -3.80
CA PRO A 160 21.03 6.24 -2.83
C PRO A 160 20.52 7.54 -3.43
N VAL A 161 19.68 8.25 -2.67
CA VAL A 161 19.31 9.62 -3.01
C VAL A 161 20.62 10.43 -2.94
N PRO A 162 21.08 11.03 -4.05
CA PRO A 162 22.31 11.82 -4.05
C PRO A 162 22.17 13.08 -3.20
#